data_AF-N9CT47-F1
#
_entry.id   AF-N9CT47-F1
#
_cell.length_a   1.000
_cell.length_b   1.000
_cell.length_c   1.000
_cell.angle_alpha   90.00
_cell.angle_beta   90.00
_cell.angle_gamma   90.00
#
_symmetry.space_group_name_H-M   'P 1'
#
loop_
_entity.id
_entity.type
_entity.pdbx_description
1 polymer ?
#
loop_
_entity_poly.entity_id
_entity_poly.type
_entity_poly.pdbx_seq_one_letter_code
_entity_poly.pdbx_strand_id
1 'polypeptide(L)' 'MNILSKTIVLIGILLAICLFSFGIYMQDLLILSVGLLVALFSIVLALETQHILNNPFRK' A
#
# COMPACT_ATOMS: atom_id res chain seq x y z
N MET A 1 -3.73 14.02 7.49
CA MET A 1 -2.87 13.18 6.64
C MET A 1 -2.31 14.10 5.59
N ASN A 2 -1.01 14.39 5.61
CA ASN A 2 -0.41 15.31 4.64
C ASN A 2 -0.71 14.83 3.22
N ILE A 3 -0.92 15.77 2.30
CA ILE A 3 -1.18 15.48 0.87
C ILE A 3 -0.15 14.48 0.33
N LEU A 4 1.12 14.67 0.69
CA LEU A 4 2.23 13.80 0.31
C LEU A 4 2.05 12.34 0.80
N SER A 5 1.64 12.13 2.06
CA SER A 5 1.37 10.79 2.62
C SER A 5 0.17 10.10 1.95
N LYS A 6 -0.88 10.84 1.62
CA LYS A 6 -2.02 10.32 0.85
C LYS A 6 -1.58 9.88 -0.54
N THR A 7 -0.78 10.69 -1.22
CA THR A 7 -0.27 10.38 -2.56
C THR A 7 0.60 9.12 -2.57
N ILE A 8 1.50 8.95 -1.58
CA ILE A 8 2.34 7.75 -1.47
C ILE A 8 1.49 6.48 -1.30
N VAL A 9 0.50 6.50 -0.41
CA VAL A 9 -0.41 5.35 -0.19
C VAL A 9 -1.18 5.03 -1.47
N LEU A 10 -1.66 6.05 -2.17
CA LEU A 10 -2.45 5.89 -3.40
C LEU A 10 -1.61 5.30 -4.55
N ILE A 11 -0.35 5.75 -4.69
CA ILE A 11 0.63 5.15 -5.62
C ILE A 11 0.89 3.70 -5.24
N GLY A 12 1.09 3.38 -3.96
CA GLY A 12 1.34 2.01 -3.49
C GLY A 12 0.19 1.06 -3.83
N ILE A 13 -1.06 1.50 -3.62
CA ILE A 13 -2.26 0.73 -3.98
C ILE A 13 -2.35 0.52 -5.49
N LEU A 14 -2.11 1.56 -6.30
CA LEU A 14 -2.15 1.46 -7.75
C LEU A 14 -1.09 0.46 -8.26
N LEU A 15 0.12 0.53 -7.69
CA LEU A 15 1.23 -0.34 -8.06
C LEU A 15 0.97 -1.80 -7.67
N ALA A 16 0.33 -2.03 -6.52
CA ALA A 16 -0.12 -3.36 -6.11
C ALA A 16 -1.15 -3.95 -7.09
N ILE A 17 -2.15 -3.16 -7.53
CA ILE A 17 -3.16 -3.59 -8.50
C ILE A 17 -2.53 -3.96 -9.85
N CYS A 18 -1.58 -3.13 -10.32
CA CYS A 18 -0.84 -3.41 -11.55
C CYS A 18 -0.02 -4.70 -11.45
N LEU A 19 0.73 -4.89 -10.36
CA LEU A 19 1.50 -6.12 -10.11
C LEU A 19 0.61 -7.35 -10.02
N PHE A 20 -0.54 -7.24 -9.35
CA PHE A 20 -1.49 -8.35 -9.27
C PHE A 20 -2.04 -8.73 -10.64
N SER A 21 -2.48 -7.73 -11.41
CA SER A 21 -3.02 -7.94 -12.77
C SER A 21 -1.98 -8.54 -13.70
N PHE A 22 -0.74 -8.06 -13.60
CA PHE A 22 0.39 -8.57 -14.38
C PHE A 22 0.80 -9.99 -13.96
N GLY A 23 0.84 -10.28 -12.66
CA GLY A 23 1.13 -11.61 -12.14
C GLY A 23 0.07 -12.65 -12.53
N ILE A 24 -1.22 -12.27 -12.53
CA ILE A 24 -2.30 -13.13 -13.05
C ILE A 24 -2.09 -13.36 -14.56
N TYR A 25 -1.81 -12.31 -15.32
CA TYR A 25 -1.62 -12.39 -16.77
C TYR A 25 -0.45 -13.32 -17.15
N MET A 26 0.69 -13.19 -16.46
CA MET A 26 1.87 -14.01 -16.69
C MET A 26 1.80 -15.40 -16.01
N GLN A 27 0.75 -15.67 -15.24
CA GLN A 27 0.64 -16.86 -14.38
C GLN A 27 1.87 -17.05 -13.47
N ASP A 28 2.49 -15.95 -13.06
CA ASP A 28 3.72 -15.96 -12.29
C ASP A 28 3.43 -15.75 -10.80
N LEU A 29 3.64 -16.82 -10.03
CA LEU A 29 3.42 -16.85 -8.59
C LEU A 29 4.35 -15.89 -7.83
N LEU A 30 5.58 -15.65 -8.32
CA LEU A 30 6.51 -14.71 -7.70
C LEU A 30 5.97 -13.29 -7.82
N ILE A 31 5.52 -12.89 -9.01
CA ILE A 31 4.97 -11.55 -9.24
C ILE A 31 3.70 -11.34 -8.42
N LEU A 32 2.84 -12.34 -8.33
CA LEU A 32 1.67 -12.34 -7.44
C LEU A 32 2.07 -12.13 -5.97
N SER A 33 3.09 -12.84 -5.49
CA SER A 33 3.58 -12.70 -4.12
C SER A 33 4.15 -11.30 -3.84
N VAL A 34 4.84 -10.70 -4.81
CA VAL A 34 5.36 -9.33 -4.72
C VAL A 34 4.20 -8.33 -4.68
N GLY A 35 3.20 -8.49 -5.55
CA GLY A 35 1.99 -7.67 -5.54
C GLY A 35 1.25 -7.71 -4.20
N LEU A 36 1.14 -8.90 -3.60
CA LEU A 36 0.58 -9.09 -2.26
C LEU A 36 1.40 -8.36 -1.18
N LEU A 37 2.73 -8.47 -1.23
CA LEU A 37 3.62 -7.81 -0.27
C LEU A 37 3.47 -6.28 -0.32
N VAL A 38 3.40 -5.72 -1.53
CA VAL A 38 3.21 -4.26 -1.76
C VAL A 38 1.84 -3.81 -1.27
N ALA A 39 0.80 -4.63 -1.45
CA ALA A 39 -0.53 -4.35 -0.92
C ALA A 39 -0.53 -4.29 0.63
N LEU A 40 0.07 -5.29 1.28
CA LEU A 40 0.19 -5.34 2.74
C LEU A 40 0.99 -4.15 3.28
N PHE A 41 2.11 -3.81 2.63
CA PHE A 41 2.90 -2.64 3.01
C PHE A 41 2.08 -1.34 2.92
N SER A 42 1.30 -1.18 1.85
CA SER A 42 0.45 0.00 1.66
C SER A 42 -0.64 0.11 2.72
N ILE A 43 -1.21 -1.02 3.15
CA ILE A 43 -2.21 -1.07 4.24
C ILE A 43 -1.58 -0.69 5.58
N VAL A 44 -0.42 -1.27 5.93
CA VAL A 44 0.29 -0.94 7.17
C VAL A 44 0.68 0.53 7.19
N LEU A 45 1.19 1.05 6.07
CA LEU A 45 1.52 2.48 5.95
C LEU A 45 0.28 3.36 6.15
N ALA A 46 -0.85 3.00 5.56
CA ALA A 46 -2.11 3.74 5.73
C ALA A 46 -2.58 3.72 7.19
N LEU A 47 -2.49 2.57 7.87
CA LEU A 47 -2.86 2.41 9.28
C LEU A 47 -1.96 3.20 10.21
N GLU A 48 -0.64 3.13 10.03
CA GLU A 48 0.33 3.95 10.77
C GLU A 48 0.06 5.44 10.57
N THR A 49 -0.22 5.86 9.33
CA THR A 49 -0.53 7.26 9.05
C THR A 49 -1.82 7.71 9.73
N GLN A 50 -2.84 6.86 9.79
CA GLN A 50 -4.08 7.12 10.53
C GLN A 50 -3.82 7.18 12.04
N HIS A 51 -3.04 6.24 12.58
CA HIS A 51 -2.70 6.16 13.99
C HIS A 51 -1.92 7.39 14.46
N ILE A 52 -0.93 7.84 13.69
CA ILE A 52 -0.16 9.07 13.96
C ILE A 52 -1.03 10.33 13.94
N LEU A 53 -2.09 10.34 13.12
CA LEU A 53 -2.98 11.50 12.97
C LEU A 53 -4.09 11.56 14.01
N ASN A 54 -4.62 10.40 14.41
CA ASN A 54 -5.72 10.26 15.36
C ASN A 54 -5.23 9.97 16.78
N ASN A 55 -3.92 9.99 17.05
CA ASN A 55 -3.40 9.79 18.39
C ASN A 55 -3.76 11.00 19.28
N PRO A 56 -4.64 10.84 20.29
CA PRO A 56 -5.09 11.95 21.14
C PRO A 56 -4.00 12.42 22.14
N PHE A 57 -2.88 11.71 22.27
CA PHE A 57 -1.78 12.04 23.17
C PHE A 57 -0.61 12.76 22.50
N ARG A 58 -0.71 13.08 21.22
CA ARG A 58 0.36 13.70 20.45
C ARG A 58 0.26 15.23 20.58
N LYS A 59 1.08 15.81 21.47
CA LYS A 59 1.34 17.26 21.56
C LYS A 59 2.03 17.78 20.29
#